data_AF-A0A564RZJ2-F1
#
_entry.id   AF-A0A564RZJ2-F1
#
_cell.length_a   1.000
_cell.length_b   1.000
_cell.length_c   1.000
_cell.angle_alpha   90.00
_cell.angle_beta   90.00
_cell.angle_gamma   90.00
#
_symmetry.space_group_name_H-M   'P 1'
#
loop_
_entity.id
_entity.type
_entity.pdbx_description
1 polymer ?
#
loop_
_entity_poly.entity_id
_entity_poly.type
_entity_poly.pdbx_seq_one_letter_code
_entity_poly.pdbx_strand_id
1 'polypeptide(L)'
;MKPLTLKQTWMMTGTGLGFFLLYTCVSVVLSLFGIDKGIFVTGSFKLPVIMVSFGMFLLFDRLSFRSRIINRIAQSAFAVYLITDHPATRTLLWKHLFVLEDLYQQPFAILQILGILLTIYFACTLIDCMRQGLFAVTVSCNRGRCLELVWNGIGKQIKHLQEE
;
A
#
# COMPACT_ATOMS: atom_id res chain seq x y z
N MET A 1 18.40 -9.81 17.75
CA MET A 1 17.27 -10.77 17.70
C MET A 1 17.58 -11.82 16.65
N LYS A 2 17.41 -13.13 16.96
CA LYS A 2 17.64 -14.20 15.97
C LYS A 2 16.50 -14.18 14.93
N PRO A 3 16.78 -14.25 13.62
CA PRO A 3 15.72 -14.26 12.62
C PRO A 3 14.90 -15.55 12.73
N LEU A 4 13.57 -15.43 12.60
CA LEU A 4 12.67 -16.59 12.51
C LEU A 4 13.06 -17.49 11.34
N THR A 5 13.09 -18.79 11.58
CA THR A 5 13.40 -19.80 10.55
C THR A 5 12.23 -19.93 9.57
N LEU A 6 12.53 -20.30 8.31
CA LEU A 6 11.51 -20.46 7.26
C LEU A 6 10.38 -21.40 7.70
N LYS A 7 10.71 -22.51 8.39
CA LYS A 7 9.75 -23.46 8.93
C LYS A 7 8.82 -22.82 9.97
N GLN A 8 9.35 -21.97 10.84
CA GLN A 8 8.55 -21.25 11.83
C GLN A 8 7.61 -20.22 11.18
N THR A 9 8.06 -19.50 10.15
CA THR A 9 7.21 -18.55 9.43
C THR A 9 6.06 -19.24 8.70
N TRP A 10 6.32 -20.38 8.04
CA TRP A 10 5.29 -21.18 7.40
C TRP A 10 4.30 -21.78 8.40
N MET A 11 4.79 -22.29 9.53
CA MET A 11 3.90 -22.77 10.61
C MET A 11 3.04 -21.63 11.14
N MET A 12 3.61 -20.46 11.43
CA MET A 12 2.87 -19.30 11.95
C MET A 12 1.79 -18.82 10.97
N THR A 13 2.13 -18.73 9.68
CA THR A 13 1.17 -18.35 8.63
C THR A 13 0.06 -19.39 8.49
N GLY A 14 0.43 -20.68 8.46
CA GLY A 14 -0.53 -21.79 8.36
C GLY A 14 -1.46 -21.90 9.57
N THR A 15 -0.94 -21.73 10.78
CA THR A 15 -1.76 -21.73 12.01
C THR A 15 -2.73 -20.55 12.01
N GLY A 16 -2.29 -19.36 11.59
CA GLY A 16 -3.16 -18.19 11.49
C GLY A 16 -4.28 -18.38 10.48
N LEU A 17 -3.95 -18.94 9.32
CA LEU A 17 -4.90 -19.21 8.24
C LEU A 17 -5.90 -20.32 8.63
N GLY A 18 -5.42 -21.36 9.32
CA GLY A 18 -6.25 -22.42 9.87
C GLY A 18 -7.24 -21.91 10.91
N PHE A 19 -6.80 -21.04 11.82
CA PHE A 19 -7.67 -20.42 12.82
C PHE A 19 -8.72 -19.51 12.17
N PHE A 20 -8.33 -18.79 11.11
CA PHE A 20 -9.23 -17.97 10.31
C PHE A 20 -10.32 -18.81 9.63
N LEU A 21 -9.93 -19.89 8.94
CA LEU A 21 -10.85 -20.80 8.25
C LEU A 21 -11.79 -21.52 9.21
N LEU A 22 -11.25 -22.05 10.31
CA LEU A 22 -12.04 -22.72 11.35
C LEU A 22 -13.11 -21.77 11.89
N TYR A 23 -12.74 -20.52 12.18
CA TYR A 23 -13.68 -19.53 12.68
C TYR A 23 -14.75 -19.17 11.63
N THR A 24 -14.38 -19.01 10.36
CA THR A 24 -15.37 -18.78 9.29
C THR A 24 -16.35 -19.95 9.16
N CYS A 25 -15.87 -21.19 9.26
CA CYS A 25 -16.74 -22.38 9.26
C CYS A 25 -17.68 -22.39 10.46
N VAL A 26 -17.18 -22.13 11.67
CA VAL A 26 -18.01 -22.05 12.88
C VAL A 26 -19.05 -20.94 12.76
N SER A 27 -18.68 -19.78 12.20
CA SER A 27 -19.60 -18.66 11.97
C SER A 27 -20.70 -19.02 10.98
N VAL A 28 -20.39 -19.69 9.87
CA VAL A 28 -21.38 -20.14 8.88
C VAL A 28 -22.32 -21.17 9.48
N VAL A 29 -21.79 -22.15 10.22
CA VAL A 29 -22.61 -23.16 10.91
C VAL A 29 -23.54 -22.50 11.93
N LEU A 30 -23.04 -21.56 12.74
CA LEU A 30 -23.84 -20.87 13.75
C LEU A 30 -24.92 -19.96 13.12
N SER A 31 -24.63 -19.34 11.97
CA SER A 31 -25.59 -18.58 11.16
C SER A 31 -26.71 -19.48 10.62
N LEU A 32 -26.41 -20.72 10.21
CA LEU A 32 -27.44 -21.71 9.83
C LEU A 32 -28.37 -22.08 11.00
N PHE A 33 -27.90 -21.97 12.25
CA PHE A 33 -28.71 -22.15 13.46
C PHE A 33 -29.46 -20.87 13.91
N GLY A 34 -29.44 -19.80 13.11
CA GLY A 34 -30.16 -18.54 13.40
C GLY A 34 -29.50 -17.66 14.46
N ILE A 35 -28.27 -17.98 14.86
CA ILE A 35 -27.48 -17.16 15.81
C ILE A 35 -26.48 -16.35 14.99
N ASP A 36 -26.90 -15.16 14.54
CA ASP A 36 -26.01 -14.21 13.85
C ASP A 36 -25.16 -13.44 14.85
N LYS A 37 -24.16 -14.11 15.40
CA LYS A 37 -23.00 -13.42 16.00
C LYS A 37 -22.06 -13.13 14.83
N GLY A 38 -22.27 -11.98 14.19
CA GLY A 38 -21.49 -11.56 13.01
C GLY A 38 -19.98 -11.72 13.19
N ILE A 39 -19.22 -11.64 12.09
CA ILE A 39 -17.81 -12.01 11.95
C ILE A 39 -16.85 -11.12 12.78
N PHE A 40 -17.01 -11.09 14.10
CA PHE A 40 -16.41 -10.12 15.00
C PHE A 40 -14.96 -10.47 15.34
N VAL A 41 -14.56 -11.74 15.17
CA VAL A 41 -13.18 -12.22 15.41
C VAL A 41 -12.28 -12.04 14.18
N THR A 42 -12.81 -11.67 13.01
CA THR A 42 -12.01 -11.30 11.82
C THR A 42 -11.81 -9.79 11.66
N GLY A 43 -12.17 -8.99 12.69
CA GLY A 43 -11.91 -7.56 12.67
C GLY A 43 -10.43 -7.23 12.45
N SER A 44 -10.15 -6.08 11.85
CA SER A 44 -8.84 -5.65 11.31
C SER A 44 -7.66 -5.67 12.30
N PHE A 45 -7.91 -5.90 13.60
CA PHE A 45 -6.90 -5.88 14.67
C PHE A 45 -6.89 -7.14 15.53
N LYS A 46 -7.51 -8.24 15.10
CA LYS A 46 -7.56 -9.49 15.87
C LYS A 46 -6.31 -10.33 15.65
N LEU A 47 -5.90 -11.05 16.69
CA LEU A 47 -4.66 -11.84 16.72
C LEU A 47 -4.47 -12.77 15.49
N PRO A 48 -5.49 -13.50 14.99
CA PRO A 48 -5.32 -14.34 13.81
C PRO A 48 -4.93 -13.55 12.56
N VAL A 49 -5.52 -12.37 12.37
CA VAL A 49 -5.26 -11.51 11.21
C VAL A 49 -3.83 -10.99 11.28
N ILE A 50 -3.40 -10.47 12.43
CA ILE A 50 -2.04 -9.97 12.63
C ILE A 50 -1.01 -11.08 12.40
N MET A 51 -1.28 -12.30 12.89
CA MET A 51 -0.39 -13.45 12.75
C MET A 51 -0.23 -13.86 11.28
N VAL A 52 -1.32 -13.88 10.50
CA VAL A 52 -1.27 -14.14 9.04
C VAL A 52 -0.54 -13.02 8.32
N SER A 53 -0.87 -11.75 8.57
CA SER A 53 -0.23 -10.60 7.91
C SER A 53 1.28 -10.55 8.17
N PHE A 54 1.69 -10.75 9.41
CA PHE A 54 3.10 -10.76 9.79
C PHE A 54 3.85 -11.97 9.19
N GLY A 55 3.22 -13.15 9.18
CA GLY A 55 3.78 -14.34 8.54
C GLY A 55 3.96 -14.16 7.04
N MET A 56 2.97 -13.59 6.37
CA MET A 56 3.03 -13.26 4.95
C MET A 56 4.14 -12.24 4.67
N PHE A 57 4.23 -11.15 5.44
CA PHE A 57 5.30 -10.16 5.30
C PHE A 57 6.70 -10.78 5.41
N LEU A 58 6.93 -11.64 6.41
CA LEU A 58 8.21 -12.33 6.59
C LEU A 58 8.52 -13.32 5.46
N LEU A 59 7.50 -13.93 4.82
CA LEU A 59 7.70 -14.77 3.65
C LEU A 59 8.17 -13.94 2.44
N PHE A 60 7.54 -12.79 2.21
CA PHE A 60 7.92 -11.90 1.12
C PHE A 60 9.27 -11.20 1.33
N ASP A 61 9.65 -10.91 2.58
CA ASP A 61 10.98 -10.37 2.91
C ASP A 61 12.14 -11.29 2.46
N ARG A 62 11.90 -12.61 2.42
CA ARG A 62 12.90 -13.58 1.93
C ARG A 62 12.98 -13.65 0.41
N LEU A 63 11.99 -13.15 -0.31
CA LEU A 63 11.95 -13.19 -1.77
C LEU A 63 12.69 -11.96 -2.34
N SER A 64 13.87 -12.19 -2.92
CA SER A 64 14.64 -11.13 -3.57
C SER A 64 14.33 -11.07 -5.07
N PHE A 65 13.42 -10.17 -5.45
CA PHE A 65 13.17 -9.83 -6.85
C PHE A 65 13.71 -8.44 -7.16
N ARG A 66 14.56 -8.32 -8.20
CA ARG A 66 15.16 -7.05 -8.59
C ARG A 66 14.71 -6.66 -9.99
N SER A 67 13.64 -5.87 -10.06
CA SER A 67 13.17 -5.24 -11.30
C SER A 67 12.96 -3.75 -11.08
N ARG A 68 13.48 -2.93 -12.00
CA ARG A 68 13.32 -1.47 -11.95
C ARG A 68 11.86 -1.04 -12.01
N ILE A 69 11.03 -1.74 -12.80
CA ILE A 69 9.61 -1.44 -12.94
C ILE A 69 8.86 -1.78 -11.65
N ILE A 70 9.10 -2.97 -11.10
CA ILE A 70 8.45 -3.42 -9.87
C ILE A 70 8.82 -2.51 -8.69
N ASN A 71 10.08 -2.14 -8.54
CA ASN A 71 10.51 -1.24 -7.46
C ASN A 71 9.87 0.16 -7.58
N ARG A 72 9.65 0.64 -8.81
CA ARG A 72 8.99 1.93 -9.06
C ARG A 72 7.50 1.87 -8.71
N ILE A 73 6.83 0.78 -9.07
CA ILE A 73 5.42 0.54 -8.69
C ILE A 73 5.30 0.38 -7.16
N ALA A 74 6.20 -0.39 -6.54
CA ALA A 74 6.22 -0.60 -5.10
C ALA A 74 6.41 0.71 -4.31
N GLN A 75 7.26 1.62 -4.79
CA GLN A 75 7.41 2.95 -4.22
C GLN A 75 6.11 3.78 -4.31
N SER A 76 5.35 3.60 -5.40
CA SER A 76 4.09 4.31 -5.64
C SER A 76 2.91 3.72 -4.87
N ALA A 77 2.99 2.43 -4.48
CA ALA A 77 1.90 1.71 -3.81
C ALA A 77 1.46 2.38 -2.48
N PHE A 78 2.39 2.93 -1.71
CA PHE A 78 2.08 3.66 -0.49
C PHE A 78 1.30 4.95 -0.77
N ALA A 79 1.68 5.69 -1.81
CA ALA A 79 0.97 6.90 -2.19
C ALA A 79 -0.42 6.59 -2.75
N VAL A 80 -0.55 5.53 -3.55
CA VAL A 80 -1.85 5.05 -4.04
C VAL A 80 -2.77 4.75 -2.86
N TYR A 81 -2.28 4.02 -1.85
CA TYR A 81 -3.03 3.74 -0.62
C TYR A 81 -3.54 5.04 0.04
N LEU A 82 -2.65 6.01 0.26
CA LEU A 82 -3.03 7.31 0.87
C LEU A 82 -4.09 8.06 0.05
N ILE A 83 -3.96 8.07 -1.28
CA ILE A 83 -4.93 8.72 -2.16
C ILE A 83 -6.30 8.03 -2.04
N THR A 84 -6.33 6.69 -2.07
CA THR A 84 -7.57 5.92 -2.02
C THR A 84 -8.25 5.93 -0.66
N ASP A 85 -7.48 5.96 0.44
CA ASP A 85 -8.01 5.94 1.81
C ASP A 85 -8.41 7.34 2.31
N HIS A 86 -8.04 8.39 1.56
CA HIS A 86 -8.44 9.76 1.89
C HIS A 86 -9.98 9.91 1.87
N PRO A 87 -10.60 10.50 2.91
CA PRO A 87 -12.06 10.54 3.05
C PRO A 87 -12.80 11.19 1.87
N ALA A 88 -12.22 12.22 1.25
CA ALA A 88 -12.81 12.85 0.06
C ALA A 88 -12.76 11.92 -1.17
N THR A 89 -11.64 11.24 -1.41
CA THR A 89 -11.51 10.27 -2.50
C THR A 89 -12.45 9.08 -2.29
N ARG A 90 -12.50 8.56 -1.06
CA ARG A 90 -13.35 7.42 -0.71
C ARG A 90 -14.83 7.71 -0.93
N THR A 91 -15.29 8.89 -0.53
CA THR A 91 -16.68 9.32 -0.77
C THR A 91 -16.96 9.51 -2.25
N LEU A 92 -16.03 10.12 -3.00
CA LEU A 92 -16.18 10.31 -4.44
C LEU A 92 -16.24 8.96 -5.21
N LEU A 93 -15.34 8.03 -4.91
CA LEU A 93 -15.31 6.71 -5.54
C LEU A 93 -16.56 5.89 -5.23
N TRP A 94 -16.91 5.74 -3.96
CA TRP A 94 -17.89 4.74 -3.54
C TRP A 94 -19.31 5.29 -3.32
N LYS A 95 -19.49 6.62 -3.29
CA LYS A 95 -20.83 7.23 -3.27
C LYS A 95 -21.23 7.86 -4.60
N HIS A 96 -20.29 8.37 -5.39
CA HIS A 96 -20.62 9.09 -6.63
C HIS A 96 -20.27 8.33 -7.90
N LEU A 97 -19.15 7.59 -7.94
CA LEU A 97 -18.71 6.89 -9.15
C LEU A 97 -19.19 5.43 -9.23
N PHE A 98 -19.16 4.72 -8.11
CA PHE A 98 -19.48 3.28 -8.05
C PHE A 98 -20.43 3.03 -6.89
N VAL A 99 -21.74 2.97 -7.18
CA VAL A 99 -22.76 2.52 -6.22
C VAL A 99 -22.63 1.00 -6.10
N LEU A 100 -22.02 0.52 -5.01
CA LEU A 100 -21.77 -0.91 -4.80
C LEU A 100 -23.05 -1.77 -4.86
N GLU A 101 -24.18 -1.18 -4.46
CA GLU A 101 -25.48 -1.86 -4.37
C GLU A 101 -25.95 -2.34 -5.75
N ASP A 102 -25.77 -1.52 -6.78
CA ASP A 102 -26.10 -1.86 -8.17
C ASP A 102 -25.10 -2.86 -8.78
N LEU A 103 -23.82 -2.77 -8.37
CA LEU A 103 -22.77 -3.67 -8.87
C LEU A 103 -22.91 -5.10 -8.35
N TYR A 104 -23.42 -5.29 -7.14
CA TYR A 104 -23.50 -6.61 -6.52
C TYR A 104 -24.59 -7.49 -7.14
N GLN A 105 -25.63 -6.88 -7.73
CA GLN A 105 -26.76 -7.58 -8.36
C GLN A 105 -26.47 -8.08 -9.79
N GLN A 106 -25.35 -7.66 -10.39
CA GLN A 106 -25.02 -7.99 -11.77
C GLN A 106 -24.29 -9.35 -11.90
N PRO A 107 -24.56 -10.13 -12.96
CA PRO A 107 -23.73 -11.27 -13.30
C PRO A 107 -22.29 -10.81 -13.58
N PHE A 108 -21.29 -11.55 -13.10
CA PHE A 108 -19.86 -11.18 -13.14
C PHE A 108 -19.45 -9.98 -12.26
N ALA A 109 -20.22 -9.64 -11.22
CA ALA A 109 -19.89 -8.58 -10.25
C ALA A 109 -18.43 -8.59 -9.79
N ILE A 110 -17.88 -9.78 -9.48
CA ILE A 110 -16.49 -9.94 -9.02
C ILE A 110 -15.48 -9.40 -10.05
N LEU A 111 -15.67 -9.73 -11.33
CA LEU A 111 -14.75 -9.32 -12.40
C LEU A 111 -14.85 -7.82 -12.65
N GLN A 112 -16.06 -7.26 -12.60
CA GLN A 112 -16.28 -5.82 -12.74
C GLN A 112 -15.62 -5.04 -11.60
N ILE A 113 -15.83 -5.48 -10.35
CA ILE A 113 -15.18 -4.90 -9.17
C ILE A 113 -13.66 -4.95 -9.33
N LEU A 114 -13.11 -6.09 -9.73
CA LEU A 114 -11.67 -6.24 -9.94
C LEU A 114 -11.15 -5.27 -11.03
N GLY A 115 -11.88 -5.12 -12.13
CA GLY A 115 -11.58 -4.15 -13.18
C GLY A 115 -11.61 -2.70 -12.71
N ILE A 116 -12.61 -2.33 -11.90
CA ILE A 116 -12.74 -1.00 -11.30
C ILE A 116 -11.57 -0.72 -10.36
N LEU A 117 -11.25 -1.66 -9.46
CA LEU A 117 -10.09 -1.55 -8.56
C LEU A 117 -8.78 -1.36 -9.35
N LEU A 118 -8.59 -2.12 -10.43
CA LEU A 118 -7.40 -2.02 -11.27
C LEU A 118 -7.33 -0.67 -11.99
N THR A 119 -8.46 -0.15 -12.45
CA THR A 119 -8.59 1.17 -13.08
C THR A 119 -8.26 2.29 -12.09
N ILE A 120 -8.81 2.24 -10.88
CA ILE A 120 -8.53 3.20 -9.80
C ILE A 120 -7.04 3.16 -9.44
N TYR A 121 -6.48 1.96 -9.27
CA TYR A 121 -5.07 1.78 -8.93
C TYR A 121 -4.17 2.39 -10.01
N PHE A 122 -4.48 2.14 -11.28
CA PHE A 122 -3.74 2.70 -12.40
C PHE A 122 -3.82 4.24 -12.44
N ALA A 123 -5.02 4.80 -12.27
CA ALA A 123 -5.21 6.26 -12.20
C ALA A 123 -4.41 6.89 -11.04
N CYS A 124 -4.47 6.30 -9.85
CA CYS A 124 -3.70 6.78 -8.69
C CYS A 124 -2.18 6.66 -8.92
N THR A 125 -1.73 5.59 -9.58
CA THR A 125 -0.31 5.40 -9.94
C THR A 125 0.16 6.43 -10.96
N LEU A 126 -0.69 6.82 -11.92
CA LEU A 126 -0.38 7.89 -12.88
C LEU A 126 -0.25 9.24 -12.16
N ILE A 127 -1.16 9.57 -11.26
CA ILE A 127 -1.09 10.78 -10.42
C ILE A 127 0.21 10.78 -9.61
N ASP A 128 0.58 9.63 -9.03
CA ASP A 128 1.83 9.49 -8.29
C ASP A 128 3.06 9.69 -9.18
N CYS A 129 3.06 9.13 -10.39
CA CYS A 129 4.10 9.35 -11.40
C CYS A 129 4.23 10.83 -11.78
N MET A 130 3.10 11.53 -11.96
CA MET A 130 3.10 12.98 -12.23
C MET A 130 3.68 13.75 -11.06
N ARG A 131 3.32 13.40 -9.81
CA ARG A 131 3.88 14.02 -8.61
C ARG A 131 5.39 13.80 -8.53
N GLN A 132 5.86 12.57 -8.71
CA GLN A 132 7.29 12.25 -8.74
C GLN A 132 8.01 13.00 -9.88
N GLY A 133 7.39 13.13 -11.05
CA GLY A 133 7.90 13.92 -12.17
C GLY A 133 7.97 15.41 -11.86
N LEU A 134 6.95 15.99 -11.23
CA LEU A 134 6.91 17.38 -10.81
C LEU A 134 7.98 17.68 -9.75
N PHE A 135 8.15 16.80 -8.77
CA PHE A 135 9.26 16.90 -7.81
C PHE A 135 10.61 16.70 -8.49
N ALA A 136 10.75 15.75 -9.43
CA ALA A 136 11.99 15.60 -10.17
C ALA A 136 12.31 16.87 -10.97
N VAL A 137 11.35 17.48 -11.66
CA VAL A 137 11.56 18.73 -12.43
C VAL A 137 11.83 19.92 -11.51
N THR A 138 11.05 20.07 -10.44
CA THR A 138 11.15 21.21 -9.50
C THR A 138 12.40 21.11 -8.61
N VAL A 139 12.76 19.90 -8.18
CA VAL A 139 13.89 19.63 -7.26
C VAL A 139 15.19 19.34 -8.01
N SER A 140 15.18 18.85 -9.27
CA SER A 140 16.42 18.66 -10.06
C SER A 140 17.09 19.98 -10.50
N CYS A 141 16.38 21.11 -10.46
CA CYS A 141 17.05 22.41 -10.53
C CYS A 141 17.94 22.71 -9.31
N ASN A 142 17.73 22.06 -8.15
CA ASN A 142 18.27 22.58 -6.88
C ASN A 142 18.78 21.54 -5.86
N ARG A 143 19.57 20.55 -6.28
CA ARG A 143 20.43 19.81 -5.31
C ARG A 143 21.93 19.83 -5.58
N GLY A 144 22.35 20.21 -6.78
CA GLY A 144 23.77 20.36 -7.12
C GLY A 144 24.09 21.74 -7.67
N ARG A 145 23.45 22.14 -8.77
CA ARG A 145 23.89 23.29 -9.56
C ARG A 145 23.62 24.67 -8.93
N CYS A 146 22.45 24.90 -8.33
CA CYS A 146 22.21 26.17 -7.61
C CYS A 146 23.02 26.28 -6.31
N LEU A 147 23.18 25.17 -5.58
CA LEU A 147 24.05 25.10 -4.40
C LEU A 147 25.52 25.35 -4.76
N GLU A 148 26.02 24.77 -5.85
CA GLU A 148 27.37 25.05 -6.38
C GLU A 148 27.54 26.50 -6.83
N LEU A 149 26.53 27.08 -7.49
CA LEU A 149 26.59 28.47 -7.95
C LEU A 149 26.60 29.46 -6.78
N VAL A 150 25.78 29.22 -5.75
CA VAL A 150 25.78 30.01 -4.51
C VAL A 150 27.11 29.83 -3.76
N TRP A 151 27.60 28.59 -3.63
CA TRP A 151 28.86 28.30 -2.96
C TRP A 151 30.07 28.96 -3.66
N ASN A 152 30.12 28.90 -4.99
CA ASN A 152 31.17 29.55 -5.78
C ASN A 152 31.08 31.08 -5.72
N GLY A 153 29.87 31.65 -5.64
CA GLY A 153 29.66 33.08 -5.44
C GLY A 153 30.17 33.56 -4.08
N ILE A 154 29.82 32.84 -3.00
CA ILE A 154 30.27 33.13 -1.63
C ILE A 154 31.79 32.97 -1.52
N GLY A 155 32.36 31.92 -2.12
CA GLY A 155 33.82 31.69 -2.11
C GLY A 155 34.63 32.80 -2.79
N LYS A 156 34.07 33.47 -3.81
CA LYS A 156 34.71 34.64 -4.45
C LYS A 156 34.67 35.89 -3.57
N GLN A 157 33.55 36.14 -2.90
CA GLN A 157 33.40 37.30 -2.00
C GLN A 157 34.33 37.21 -0.78
N ILE A 158 34.48 36.02 -0.20
CA ILE A 158 35.36 35.82 0.96
C ILE A 158 36.84 36.05 0.60
N LYS A 159 37.28 35.60 -0.59
CA LYS A 159 38.65 35.85 -1.07
C LYS A 159 38.94 37.33 -1.28
N HIS A 160 37.97 38.07 -1.82
CA HIS A 160 38.10 39.49 -2.09
C HIS A 160 38.19 40.35 -0.81
N LEU A 161 37.72 39.82 0.33
CA LEU A 161 37.78 40.45 1.65
C LEU A 161 39.04 40.07 2.46
N GLN A 162 39.84 39.11 2.00
CA GLN A 162 41.13 38.73 2.62
C GLN A 162 42.34 39.34 1.92
N GLU A 163 42.16 39.93 0.73
CA GLU A 163 43.22 40.59 -0.06
C GLU A 163 43.21 42.13 0.06
N GLU A 164 42.23 42.71 0.78
CA GLU A 164 42.27 44.09 1.29
C GLU A 164 42.77 44.13 2.74
#